data_AF-A0A946TPG6-F1
#
_entry.id   AF-A0A946TPG6-F1
#
_cell.length_a   1.000
_cell.length_b   1.000
_cell.length_c   1.000
_cell.angle_alpha   90.00
_cell.angle_beta   90.00
_cell.angle_gamma   90.00
#
_symmetry.space_group_name_H-M   'P 1'
#
loop_
_entity.id
_entity.type
_entity.pdbx_description
1 polymer ?
#
loop_
_entity_poly.entity_id
_entity_poly.type
_entity_poly.pdbx_seq_one_letter_code
_entity_poly.pdbx_strand_id
1 'polypeptide(L)'
;MNSDAFTAEEKAAMRWAEVMTNKLYQGSPGNPPQHHAALEELKKYYNDAQVVELSFVSGFFNFWNRFTDILEIDIEQGSLMTSFSKSTEISPEDFTAYMRDCWWNEGKEAT
;
A
#
# COMPACT_ATOMS: atom_id res chain seq x y z
N MET A 1 -14.35 -16.29 2.93
CA MET A 1 -13.45 -17.44 3.17
C MET A 1 -13.97 -18.81 2.73
N ASN A 2 -15.26 -18.96 2.43
CA ASN A 2 -15.85 -20.28 2.11
C ASN A 2 -15.72 -20.68 0.64
N SER A 3 -14.78 -20.07 -0.10
CA SER A 3 -14.49 -20.43 -1.49
C SER A 3 -13.42 -21.51 -1.53
N ASP A 4 -13.58 -22.51 -2.39
CA ASP A 4 -12.60 -23.58 -2.60
C ASP A 4 -11.47 -23.15 -3.56
N ALA A 5 -11.54 -21.94 -4.14
CA ALA A 5 -10.52 -21.41 -5.03
C ALA A 5 -9.20 -21.04 -4.34
N PHE A 6 -9.20 -20.95 -3.00
CA PHE A 6 -8.04 -20.58 -2.21
C PHE A 6 -7.67 -21.67 -1.23
N THR A 7 -6.36 -21.89 -1.08
CA THR A 7 -5.77 -22.76 -0.07
C THR A 7 -6.03 -22.22 1.35
N ALA A 8 -5.79 -23.07 2.36
CA ALA A 8 -5.90 -22.65 3.75
C ALA A 8 -4.89 -21.54 4.12
N GLU A 9 -3.67 -21.64 3.57
CA GLU A 9 -2.60 -20.65 3.70
C GLU A 9 -3.04 -19.28 3.16
N GLU A 10 -3.54 -19.23 1.92
CA GLU A 10 -4.01 -17.98 1.30
C GLU A 10 -5.18 -17.37 2.08
N LYS A 11 -6.09 -18.20 2.58
CA LYS A 11 -7.20 -17.74 3.44
C LYS A 11 -6.68 -17.13 4.74
N ALA A 12 -5.64 -17.68 5.35
CA ALA A 12 -5.02 -17.10 6.55
C ALA A 12 -4.38 -15.74 6.25
N ALA A 13 -3.66 -15.60 5.13
CA ALA A 13 -3.10 -14.33 4.67
C ALA A 13 -4.19 -13.27 4.40
N MET A 14 -5.27 -13.65 3.69
CA MET A 14 -6.42 -12.79 3.45
C MET A 14 -7.11 -12.37 4.76
N ARG A 15 -7.20 -13.27 5.75
CA ARG A 15 -7.76 -12.95 7.06
C ARG A 15 -6.97 -11.86 7.76
N TRP A 16 -5.65 -12.00 7.74
CA TRP A 16 -4.76 -11.06 8.37
C TRP A 16 -4.87 -9.68 7.73
N ALA A 17 -4.87 -9.63 6.40
CA ALA A 17 -5.10 -8.40 5.64
C ALA A 17 -6.44 -7.75 6.01
N GLU A 18 -7.53 -8.51 6.09
CA GLU A 18 -8.86 -8.02 6.49
C GLU A 18 -8.84 -7.40 7.90
N VAL A 19 -8.19 -8.06 8.87
CA VAL A 19 -8.08 -7.54 10.24
C VAL A 19 -7.35 -6.20 10.26
N MET A 20 -6.27 -6.06 9.48
CA MET A 20 -5.51 -4.81 9.39
C MET A 20 -6.33 -3.70 8.69
N THR A 21 -6.95 -4.01 7.56
CA THR A 21 -7.71 -3.04 6.76
C THR A 21 -8.94 -2.52 7.48
N ASN A 22 -9.71 -3.40 8.11
CA ASN A 22 -10.94 -3.05 8.83
C ASN A 22 -10.70 -2.65 10.30
N LYS A 23 -9.44 -2.52 10.72
CA LYS A 23 -9.05 -2.15 12.09
C LYS A 23 -9.62 -3.06 13.17
N LEU A 24 -9.85 -4.33 12.86
CA LEU A 24 -10.41 -5.32 13.80
C LEU A 24 -9.44 -5.66 14.95
N TYR A 25 -8.21 -5.16 14.89
CA TYR A 25 -7.25 -5.21 15.98
C TYR A 25 -7.60 -4.28 17.14
N GLN A 26 -8.46 -3.26 16.95
CA GLN A 26 -8.89 -2.34 18.02
C GLN A 26 -10.04 -2.91 18.86
N GLY A 27 -10.87 -3.77 18.26
CA GLY A 27 -12.14 -4.21 18.85
C GLY A 27 -13.19 -3.10 18.91
N SER A 28 -14.36 -3.42 19.46
CA SER A 28 -15.45 -2.48 19.75
C SER A 28 -16.23 -2.97 20.98
N PRO A 29 -17.14 -2.15 21.57
CA PRO A 29 -18.07 -2.66 22.58
C PRO A 29 -18.82 -3.89 22.04
N GLY A 30 -18.74 -5.02 22.76
CA GLY A 30 -19.33 -6.30 22.34
C GLY A 30 -18.53 -7.11 21.31
N ASN A 31 -17.45 -6.58 20.73
CA ASN A 31 -16.59 -7.31 19.77
C ASN A 31 -15.12 -7.23 20.20
N PRO A 32 -14.51 -8.30 20.72
CA PRO A 32 -13.11 -8.28 21.11
C PRO A 32 -12.17 -8.11 19.90
N PRO A 33 -10.93 -7.62 20.11
CA PRO A 33 -9.89 -7.58 19.09
C PRO A 33 -9.66 -8.95 18.45
N GLN A 34 -9.57 -8.99 17.12
CA GLN A 34 -9.51 -10.26 16.37
C GLN A 34 -8.10 -10.60 15.88
N HIS A 35 -7.10 -9.75 16.17
CA HIS A 35 -5.74 -9.89 15.64
C HIS A 35 -4.97 -11.08 16.20
N HIS A 36 -5.12 -11.42 17.49
CA HIS A 36 -4.42 -12.57 18.06
C HIS A 36 -4.78 -13.87 17.34
N ALA A 37 -6.08 -14.16 17.17
CA ALA A 37 -6.53 -15.38 16.50
C ALA A 37 -6.08 -15.42 15.03
N ALA A 38 -6.12 -14.28 14.33
CA ALA A 38 -5.66 -14.20 12.94
C ALA A 38 -4.15 -14.40 12.81
N LEU A 39 -3.35 -13.84 13.73
CA LEU A 39 -1.89 -13.99 13.75
C LEU A 39 -1.47 -15.43 14.07
N GLU A 40 -2.12 -16.07 15.05
CA GLU A 40 -1.86 -17.47 15.39
C GLU A 40 -2.18 -18.42 14.21
N GLU A 41 -3.27 -18.15 13.47
CA GLU A 41 -3.57 -18.92 12.26
C GLU A 41 -2.53 -18.69 11.16
N LEU A 42 -2.12 -17.44 10.94
CA LEU A 42 -1.12 -17.08 9.93
C LEU A 42 0.23 -17.76 10.20
N LYS A 43 0.65 -17.83 11.46
CA LYS A 43 1.91 -18.45 11.89
C LYS A 43 1.98 -19.97 11.68
N LYS A 44 0.85 -20.63 11.37
CA LYS A 44 0.85 -22.05 10.98
C LYS A 44 1.47 -22.27 9.60
N TYR A 45 1.44 -21.25 8.74
CA TYR A 45 1.85 -21.33 7.34
C TYR A 45 3.06 -20.45 7.03
N TYR A 46 3.20 -19.32 7.72
CA TYR A 46 4.23 -18.32 7.45
C TYR A 46 5.18 -18.15 8.64
N ASN A 47 6.46 -17.95 8.35
CA ASN A 47 7.43 -17.57 9.37
C ASN A 47 7.34 -16.08 9.74
N ASP A 48 8.02 -15.67 10.81
CA ASP A 48 7.94 -14.30 11.32
C ASP A 48 8.34 -13.23 10.29
N ALA A 49 9.35 -13.49 9.44
CA ALA A 49 9.75 -12.54 8.40
C ALA A 49 8.66 -12.37 7.35
N GLN A 50 8.04 -13.46 6.90
CA GLN A 50 6.92 -13.43 5.96
C GLN A 50 5.70 -12.73 6.55
N VAL A 51 5.41 -12.92 7.84
CA VAL A 51 4.32 -12.21 8.54
C VAL A 51 4.56 -10.70 8.54
N VAL A 52 5.81 -10.25 8.74
CA VAL A 52 6.18 -8.83 8.66
C VAL A 52 5.95 -8.31 7.25
N GLU A 53 6.38 -9.03 6.21
CA GLU A 53 6.17 -8.64 4.81
C GLU A 53 4.68 -8.55 4.44
N LEU A 54 3.88 -9.56 4.82
CA LEU A 54 2.43 -9.55 4.59
C LEU A 54 1.74 -8.37 5.29
N SER A 55 2.20 -8.04 6.50
CA SER A 55 1.71 -6.89 7.27
C SER A 55 2.09 -5.57 6.60
N PHE A 56 3.32 -5.47 6.10
CA PHE A 56 3.80 -4.30 5.39
C PHE A 56 3.00 -4.06 4.10
N VAL A 57 2.80 -5.09 3.28
CA VAL A 57 2.02 -4.98 2.03
C VAL A 57 0.58 -4.56 2.34
N SER A 58 -0.06 -5.17 3.34
CA SER A 58 -1.41 -4.78 3.77
C SER A 58 -1.47 -3.32 4.22
N GLY A 59 -0.47 -2.87 4.99
CA GLY A 59 -0.33 -1.48 5.43
C GLY A 59 -0.11 -0.51 4.27
N PHE A 60 0.74 -0.87 3.31
CA PHE A 60 1.03 -0.08 2.12
C PHE A 60 -0.22 0.15 1.28
N PHE A 61 -0.99 -0.90 0.97
CA PHE A 61 -2.25 -0.75 0.23
C PHE A 61 -3.29 0.06 1.01
N ASN A 62 -3.35 -0.12 2.33
CA ASN A 62 -4.21 0.70 3.20
C ASN A 62 -3.86 2.19 3.12
N PHE A 63 -2.57 2.55 3.09
CA PHE A 63 -2.12 3.92 2.86
C PHE A 63 -2.45 4.38 1.44
N TRP A 64 -2.06 3.59 0.44
CA TRP A 64 -2.19 3.92 -0.97
C TRP A 64 -3.64 4.19 -1.35
N ASN A 65 -4.58 3.33 -0.94
CA ASN A 65 -6.00 3.54 -1.18
C ASN A 65 -6.48 4.89 -0.61
N ARG A 66 -6.09 5.23 0.62
CA ARG A 66 -6.47 6.53 1.22
C ARG A 66 -5.85 7.72 0.48
N PHE A 67 -4.62 7.57 0.03
CA PHE A 67 -3.90 8.60 -0.71
C PHE A 67 -4.52 8.84 -2.09
N THR A 68 -4.83 7.78 -2.83
CA THR A 68 -5.48 7.88 -4.15
C THR A 68 -6.92 8.38 -4.03
N ASP A 69 -7.66 7.91 -3.02
CA ASP A 69 -9.06 8.29 -2.81
C ASP A 69 -9.19 9.79 -2.49
N ILE A 70 -8.34 10.33 -1.61
CA ILE A 70 -8.44 11.75 -1.20
C ILE A 70 -7.95 12.71 -2.29
N LEU A 71 -7.06 12.26 -3.15
CA LEU A 71 -6.57 13.03 -4.30
C LEU A 71 -7.42 12.83 -5.55
N GLU A 72 -8.48 12.03 -5.46
CA GLU A 72 -9.38 11.69 -6.57
C GLU A 72 -8.59 11.24 -7.82
N ILE A 73 -7.56 10.41 -7.60
CA ILE A 73 -6.70 9.94 -8.68
C ILE A 73 -7.51 8.98 -9.56
N ASP A 74 -7.77 9.40 -10.79
CA ASP A 74 -8.43 8.58 -11.80
C ASP A 74 -7.60 7.35 -12.14
N ILE A 75 -8.27 6.20 -12.28
CA ILE A 75 -7.64 4.99 -12.78
C ILE A 75 -7.34 5.21 -14.27
N GLU A 76 -6.06 5.21 -14.63
CA GLU A 76 -5.64 5.31 -16.01
C GLU A 76 -6.27 4.19 -16.85
N GLN A 77 -6.92 4.55 -17.95
CA GLN A 77 -7.40 3.56 -18.89
C GLN A 77 -6.21 2.82 -19.49
N GLY A 78 -6.26 1.49 -19.53
CA GLY A 78 -5.12 0.63 -19.87
C GLY A 78 -4.42 0.92 -21.20
N SER A 79 -5.05 1.69 -22.11
CA SER A 79 -4.41 2.20 -23.34
C SER A 79 -3.30 3.22 -23.09
N LEU A 80 -3.33 3.96 -21.98
CA LEU A 80 -2.30 4.95 -21.65
C LEU A 80 -0.99 4.27 -21.20
N MET A 81 -1.10 3.10 -20.57
CA MET A 81 0.06 2.33 -20.10
C MET A 81 0.94 1.82 -21.25
N THR A 82 0.33 1.54 -22.40
CA THR A 82 1.03 1.16 -23.64
C THR A 82 1.72 2.33 -24.36
N SER A 83 1.42 3.58 -23.99
CA SER A 83 2.05 4.78 -24.57
C SER A 83 3.29 5.27 -23.80
N PHE A 84 3.65 4.64 -22.66
CA PHE A 84 4.93 4.92 -22.00
C PHE A 84 6.07 4.34 -22.84
N SER A 85 6.68 5.16 -23.68
CA SER A 85 7.96 4.83 -24.33
C SER A 85 9.08 4.74 -23.30
N LYS A 86 10.10 3.91 -23.59
CA LYS A 86 11.32 3.70 -22.79
C LYS A 86 11.75 4.97 -22.03
N SER A 87 12.07 4.78 -20.75
CA SER A 87 12.60 5.78 -19.81
C SER A 87 13.34 6.91 -20.52
N THR A 88 12.72 8.09 -20.57
CA THR A 88 13.38 9.30 -21.05
C THR A 88 14.64 9.51 -20.21
N GLU A 89 15.80 9.56 -20.86
CA GLU A 89 17.06 9.93 -20.21
C GLU A 89 16.97 11.42 -19.87
N ILE A 90 16.84 11.73 -18.58
CA ILE A 90 16.71 13.12 -18.11
C ILE A 90 18.12 13.69 -17.97
N SER A 91 18.38 14.80 -18.67
CA SER A 91 19.61 15.59 -18.49
C SER A 91 19.73 16.08 -17.04
N PRO A 92 20.89 15.92 -16.37
CA PRO A 92 21.11 16.44 -15.02
C PRO A 92 20.92 17.95 -14.90
N GLU A 93 21.20 18.71 -15.97
CA GLU A 93 21.03 20.16 -16.02
C GLU A 93 19.54 20.53 -15.99
N ASP A 94 18.72 19.84 -16.78
CA ASP A 94 17.27 20.05 -16.85
C ASP A 94 16.58 19.68 -15.53
N PHE A 95 17.01 18.58 -14.90
CA PHE A 95 16.53 18.19 -13.58
C PHE A 95 16.88 19.23 -12.51
N THR A 96 18.09 19.79 -12.56
CA THR A 96 18.54 20.80 -11.59
C THR A 96 17.78 22.11 -11.76
N ALA A 97 17.53 22.54 -13.00
CA ALA A 97 16.72 23.72 -13.30
C ALA A 97 15.27 23.52 -12.79
N TYR A 98 14.64 22.39 -13.11
CA TYR A 98 13.30 22.06 -12.64
C TYR A 98 13.20 22.09 -11.10
N MET A 99 14.12 21.43 -10.40
CA MET A 99 14.12 21.36 -8.94
C MET A 99 14.32 22.73 -8.27
N ARG A 100 14.94 23.69 -8.95
CA ARG A 100 15.08 25.09 -8.49
C ARG A 100 13.79 25.87 -8.67
N ASP A 101 13.08 25.64 -9.76
CA ASP A 101 11.84 26.34 -10.11
C ASP A 101 10.60 25.77 -9.40
N CYS A 102 10.74 24.68 -8.65
CA CYS A 102 9.65 24.12 -7.86
C CYS A 102 9.20 25.03 -6.71
N TRP A 103 7.90 24.92 -6.40
CA TRP A 103 7.17 25.75 -5.43
C TRP A 103 7.79 25.82 -4.02
N TRP A 104 8.56 24.80 -3.59
CA TRP A 104 9.27 24.79 -2.30
C TRP A 104 10.51 25.72 -2.25
N ASN A 105 10.84 26.40 -3.35
CA ASN A 105 11.86 27.43 -3.43
C ASN A 105 11.29 28.84 -3.66
N GLU A 106 9.97 28.98 -3.76
CA GLU A 106 9.33 30.30 -3.79
C GLU A 106 9.66 31.08 -2.50
N GLY A 107 10.15 32.32 -2.65
CA GLY A 107 10.54 33.19 -1.53
C GLY A 107 11.95 32.99 -0.98
N LYS A 108 12.74 32.05 -1.51
CA LYS A 108 14.18 31.97 -1.24
C LYS A 108 14.92 32.85 -2.27
N GLU A 109 14.91 34.16 -2.06
CA GLU A 109 15.73 35.06 -2.87
C GLU A 109 17.21 34.67 -2.75
N ALA A 110 17.90 34.62 -3.89
CA ALA A 110 19.32 34.37 -3.98
C ALA A 110 20.10 35.54 -3.34
N THR A 111 20.60 35.33 -2.12
CA THR A 111 21.77 36.05 -1.59
C THR A 111 23.04 35.52 -2.20
#